data_AF-A0A429ARD6-F1
#
_entry.id   AF-A0A429ARD6-F1
#
_cell.length_a   1.000
_cell.length_b   1.000
_cell.length_c   1.000
_cell.angle_alpha   90.00
_cell.angle_beta   90.00
_cell.angle_gamma   90.00
#
_symmetry.space_group_name_H-M   'P 1'
#
loop_
_entity.id
_entity.type
_entity.pdbx_description
1 polymer ?
#
loop_
_entity_poly.entity_id
_entity_poly.type
_entity_poly.pdbx_seq_one_letter_code
_entity_poly.pdbx_strand_id
1 'polypeptide(L)'
;MTGQDENNHGEEGGSPADNRLATGLSIGLALGTSIGVVLGLIVFDNLALGLGLGLCLGVAVGSAIGAGGTRDDGEQPGPGTE
;
A
#
# COMPACT_ATOMS: atom_id res chain seq x y z
N MET A 1 -23.06 -36.51 23.78
CA MET A 1 -23.15 -35.69 22.56
C MET A 1 -22.72 -34.28 22.94
N THR A 2 -21.42 -34.03 22.96
CA THR A 2 -20.87 -32.69 23.18
C THR A 2 -20.65 -32.08 21.82
N GLY A 3 -21.43 -31.05 21.51
CA GLY A 3 -21.23 -30.24 20.32
C GLY A 3 -19.85 -29.63 20.35
N GLN A 4 -19.02 -30.00 19.39
CA GLN A 4 -17.89 -29.17 18.99
C GLN A 4 -18.46 -28.05 18.13
N ASP A 5 -18.89 -27.03 18.84
CA ASP A 5 -19.02 -25.67 18.36
C ASP A 5 -17.60 -25.13 18.22
N GLU A 6 -17.02 -25.28 17.04
CA GLU A 6 -15.77 -24.61 16.63
C GLU A 6 -15.80 -24.51 15.09
N ASN A 7 -16.91 -23.96 14.60
CA ASN A 7 -16.84 -23.17 13.38
C ASN A 7 -16.22 -21.82 13.74
N ASN A 8 -15.54 -21.21 12.78
CA ASN A 8 -14.99 -19.86 12.84
C ASN A 8 -13.61 -19.69 13.50
N HIS A 9 -12.57 -19.91 12.69
CA HIS A 9 -11.40 -19.04 12.76
C HIS A 9 -11.09 -18.46 11.38
N GLY A 10 -11.68 -17.30 11.16
CA GLY A 10 -11.15 -16.13 10.46
C GLY A 10 -10.17 -16.38 9.31
N GLU A 11 -10.66 -16.06 8.12
CA GLU A 11 -9.86 -15.69 6.96
C GLU A 11 -8.86 -14.59 7.33
N GLU A 12 -7.55 -14.85 7.39
CA GLU A 12 -6.52 -13.82 7.22
C GLU A 12 -5.29 -14.41 6.53
N GLY A 13 -5.49 -14.87 5.29
CA GLY A 13 -4.42 -15.27 4.37
C GLY A 13 -3.65 -14.10 3.76
N GLY A 14 -3.35 -13.06 4.55
CA GLY A 14 -2.42 -12.00 4.16
C GLY A 14 -1.03 -12.36 4.67
N SER A 15 -0.07 -12.52 3.76
CA SER A 15 1.32 -12.71 4.17
C SER A 15 1.75 -11.49 4.98
N PRO A 16 2.59 -11.60 6.03
CA PRO A 16 3.04 -10.45 6.82
C PRO A 16 3.68 -9.32 5.99
N ALA A 17 4.13 -9.63 4.76
CA ALA A 17 4.56 -8.66 3.77
C ALA A 17 3.40 -7.79 3.23
N ASP A 18 2.22 -8.36 3.00
CA ASP A 18 1.04 -7.68 2.46
C ASP A 18 0.52 -6.65 3.45
N ASN A 19 0.47 -7.01 4.74
CA ASN A 19 0.03 -6.10 5.80
C ASN A 19 1.00 -4.93 5.99
N ARG A 20 2.31 -5.16 5.82
CA ARG A 20 3.34 -4.09 5.86
C ARG A 20 3.23 -3.16 4.68
N LEU A 21 3.03 -3.70 3.47
CA LEU A 21 2.78 -2.93 2.27
C LEU A 21 1.50 -2.10 2.38
N ALA A 22 0.41 -2.71 2.84
CA ALA A 22 -0.87 -2.04 3.07
C ALA A 22 -0.75 -0.93 4.12
N THR A 23 -0.04 -1.18 5.23
CA THR A 23 0.20 -0.18 6.27
C THR A 23 1.07 0.97 5.75
N GLY A 24 2.14 0.65 5.02
CA GLY A 24 3.03 1.63 4.39
C GLY A 24 2.27 2.52 3.41
N LEU A 25 1.51 1.93 2.49
CA LEU A 25 0.67 2.66 1.55
C LEU A 25 -0.41 3.50 2.24
N SER A 26 -1.08 2.97 3.27
CA SER A 26 -2.10 3.73 4.01
C SER A 26 -1.51 4.99 4.65
N ILE A 27 -0.37 4.86 5.32
CA ILE A 27 0.35 5.99 5.94
C ILE A 27 0.83 6.96 4.86
N GLY A 28 1.48 6.45 3.81
CA GLY A 28 2.00 7.25 2.72
C GLY A 28 0.91 8.04 2.00
N LEU A 29 -0.21 7.39 1.67
CA LEU A 29 -1.37 8.04 1.04
C LEU A 29 -2.00 9.09 1.97
N ALA A 30 -2.19 8.80 3.25
CA ALA A 30 -2.76 9.77 4.19
C ALA A 30 -1.90 11.03 4.28
N LEU A 31 -0.57 10.87 4.41
CA LEU A 31 0.37 11.98 4.48
C LEU A 31 0.46 12.72 3.14
N GLY A 32 0.62 11.98 2.04
CA GLY A 32 0.77 12.53 0.70
C GLY A 32 -0.47 13.29 0.24
N THR A 33 -1.67 12.75 0.46
CA THR A 33 -2.93 13.44 0.11
C THR A 33 -3.15 14.68 0.96
N SER A 34 -2.88 14.63 2.27
CA SER A 34 -2.99 15.80 3.15
C SER A 34 -2.07 16.93 2.69
N ILE A 35 -0.79 16.63 2.45
CA ILE A 35 0.19 17.61 1.94
C ILE A 35 -0.21 18.09 0.54
N GLY A 36 -0.60 17.18 -0.36
CA GLY A 36 -0.99 17.49 -1.73
C GLY A 36 -2.20 18.41 -1.83
N VAL A 37 -3.21 18.20 -0.99
CA VAL A 37 -4.39 19.08 -0.93
C VAL A 37 -3.98 20.48 -0.48
N VAL A 38 -3.15 20.60 0.55
CA VAL A 38 -2.67 21.90 1.05
C VAL A 38 -1.84 22.61 -0.03
N LEU A 39 -0.90 21.92 -0.67
CA LEU A 39 -0.09 22.49 -1.75
C LEU A 39 -0.94 22.86 -2.97
N GLY A 40 -1.89 22.01 -3.35
CA GLY A 40 -2.80 22.26 -4.47
C GLY A 40 -3.65 23.50 -4.28
N LEU A 41 -4.22 23.66 -3.08
CA LEU A 41 -5.10 24.79 -2.76
C LEU A 41 -4.32 26.08 -2.50
N ILE A 42 -3.19 26.02 -1.79
CA ILE A 42 -2.48 27.24 -1.35
C ILE A 42 -1.43 27.71 -2.36
N VAL A 43 -0.77 26.79 -3.08
CA VAL A 43 0.35 27.16 -3.97
C VAL A 43 -0.08 27.21 -5.43
N PHE A 44 -0.80 26.19 -5.90
CA PHE A 44 -1.13 26.04 -7.31
C PHE A 44 -2.55 26.51 -7.68
N ASP A 45 -3.38 26.83 -6.69
CA ASP A 45 -4.83 27.08 -6.83
C ASP A 45 -5.53 25.98 -7.68
N ASN A 46 -4.95 24.78 -7.68
CA ASN A 46 -5.33 23.65 -8.51
C ASN A 46 -5.27 22.37 -7.69
N LEU A 47 -6.44 21.95 -7.22
CA LEU A 47 -6.60 20.69 -6.50
C LEU A 47 -6.12 19.48 -7.31
N ALA A 48 -6.31 19.49 -8.64
CA ALA A 48 -5.87 18.39 -9.49
C ALA A 48 -4.35 18.21 -9.47
N LEU A 49 -3.59 19.31 -9.55
CA LEU A 49 -2.13 19.28 -9.49
C LEU A 49 -1.62 18.90 -8.09
N GLY A 50 -2.23 19.46 -7.06
CA GLY A 50 -1.90 19.13 -5.67
C GLY A 50 -2.18 17.67 -5.31
N LEU A 51 -3.35 17.16 -5.66
CA LEU A 51 -3.70 15.75 -5.45
C LEU A 51 -2.82 14.82 -6.29
N GLY A 52 -2.53 15.15 -7.54
CA GLY A 52 -1.64 14.35 -8.39
C GLY A 52 -0.22 14.22 -7.79
N LEU A 53 0.36 15.34 -7.35
CA LEU A 53 1.65 15.35 -6.66
C LEU A 53 1.59 14.63 -5.32
N GLY A 54 0.55 14.90 -4.53
CA GLY A 54 0.36 14.28 -3.21
C GLY A 54 0.18 12.78 -3.25
N LEU A 55 -0.61 12.27 -4.19
CA LEU A 55 -0.79 10.83 -4.42
C LEU A 55 0.51 10.19 -4.90
N CYS A 56 1.20 10.79 -5.86
CA CYS A 56 2.47 10.26 -6.35
C CYS A 56 3.51 10.16 -5.22
N LEU A 57 3.67 11.23 -4.43
CA LEU A 57 4.58 11.25 -3.29
C LEU A 57 4.16 10.26 -2.21
N GLY A 58 2.87 10.21 -1.89
CA GLY A 58 2.31 9.32 -0.88
C GLY A 58 2.45 7.85 -1.24
N VAL A 59 2.23 7.49 -2.50
CA VAL A 59 2.47 6.13 -3.01
C VAL A 59 3.97 5.82 -3.00
N ALA A 60 4.84 6.72 -3.45
CA ALA A 60 6.28 6.47 -3.47
C ALA A 60 6.83 6.25 -2.06
N VAL A 61 6.47 7.11 -1.10
CA VAL A 61 6.88 6.98 0.31
C VAL A 61 6.24 5.76 0.97
N GLY A 62 4.94 5.56 0.77
CA GLY A 62 4.23 4.43 1.37
C GLY A 62 4.68 3.08 0.84
N SER A 63 4.97 3.02 -0.47
CA SER A 63 5.60 1.87 -1.10
C SER A 63 7.03 1.68 -0.59
N ALA A 64 7.85 2.73 -0.45
CA ALA A 64 9.20 2.59 0.09
C ALA A 64 9.21 2.08 1.54
N ILE A 65 8.29 2.54 2.38
CA ILE A 65 8.15 2.09 3.78
C ILE A 65 7.63 0.66 3.84
N GLY A 66 6.65 0.31 3.00
CA GLY A 66 6.07 -1.03 2.93
C GLY A 66 6.99 -2.07 2.27
N ALA A 67 7.68 -1.68 1.21
CA ALA A 67 8.60 -2.50 0.41
C ALA A 67 10.02 -2.55 1.00
N GLY A 68 10.34 -1.74 2.01
CA GLY A 68 11.56 -1.92 2.82
C GLY A 68 11.67 -3.31 3.48
N GLY A 69 10.59 -4.11 3.47
CA GLY A 69 10.57 -5.52 3.86
C GLY A 69 10.68 -6.54 2.72
N THR A 70 10.58 -6.11 1.45
CA THR A 70 10.65 -6.99 0.28
C THR A 70 11.44 -6.29 -0.81
N ARG A 71 12.77 -6.50 -0.78
CA ARG A 71 13.54 -6.34 -2.01
C ARG A 71 13.10 -7.45 -2.95
N ASP A 72 12.65 -7.02 -4.12
CA ASP A 72 13.00 -7.61 -5.42
C ASP A 72 12.69 -9.10 -5.60
N ASP A 73 11.57 -9.42 -6.25
CA ASP A 73 11.44 -10.59 -7.14
C ASP A 73 10.27 -10.34 -8.11
N GLY A 74 10.35 -9.20 -8.79
CA GLY A 74 9.54 -8.87 -9.94
C GLY A 74 10.30 -9.16 -11.23
N GLU A 75 10.81 -10.38 -11.41
CA GLU A 75 11.23 -10.89 -12.71
C GLU A 75 10.78 -12.36 -12.77
N GLN A 76 9.70 -12.63 -13.51
CA GLN A 76 9.48 -13.97 -14.08
C GLN A 76 10.13 -14.00 -15.47
N PRO A 77 11.21 -14.78 -15.67
CA PRO A 77 11.55 -15.25 -17.00
C PRO A 77 11.34 -16.76 -17.12
N GLY A 78 10.18 -17.13 -17.69
CA GLY A 78 10.02 -18.25 -18.62
C GLY A 78 9.75 -19.67 -18.07
N PRO A 79 8.64 -20.34 -18.47
CA PRO A 79 8.59 -21.79 -18.45
C PRO A 79 9.39 -22.29 -19.66
N GLY A 80 10.50 -22.98 -19.42
CA GLY A 80 11.38 -23.42 -20.49
C GLY A 80 12.47 -24.35 -20.01
N THR A 81 12.09 -25.45 -19.37
CA THR A 81 12.94 -26.63 -19.30
C THR A 81 12.17 -27.82 -19.84
N GLU A 82 12.71 -28.29 -20.97
CA GLU A 82 12.62 -29.60 -21.64
C GLU A 82 11.28 -30.14 -22.18
#